data_AF-A0A353PWG5-F1
#
_entry.id   AF-A0A353PWG5-F1
#
_cell.length_a   1.000
_cell.length_b   1.000
_cell.length_c   1.000
_cell.angle_alpha   90.00
_cell.angle_beta   90.00
_cell.angle_gamma   90.00
#
_symmetry.space_group_name_H-M   'P 1'
#
loop_
_entity.id
_entity.type
_entity.pdbx_description
1 polymer ?
#
loop_
_entity_poly.entity_id
_entity_poly.type
_entity_poly.pdbx_seq_one_letter_code
_entity_poly.pdbx_strand_id
1 'polypeptide(L)'
;LFAVLDFKKIKRVLNWTVIAFIVILIYTLFFGRYVNGARSWIGIGSLGIQPAEFAKTLYILFFAFYLEKTENTEPLKRFVISIF
;
A
#
# COMPACT_ATOMS: atom_id res chain seq x y z
N LEU A 1 20.64 5.37 -5.30
CA LEU A 1 20.04 4.45 -6.30
C LEU A 1 18.59 4.82 -6.65
N PHE A 2 17.74 5.30 -5.72
CA PHE A 2 16.34 5.67 -6.00
C PHE A 2 16.10 7.15 -6.40
N ALA A 3 17.06 8.05 -6.19
CA ALA A 3 16.87 9.50 -6.38
C ALA A 3 16.82 9.97 -7.85
N VAL A 4 17.07 9.09 -8.83
CA VAL A 4 17.11 9.43 -10.28
C VAL A 4 15.88 8.90 -11.03
N LEU A 5 14.97 8.20 -10.33
CA LEU A 5 13.74 7.70 -10.94
C LEU A 5 12.73 8.84 -11.10
N ASP A 6 12.88 9.54 -12.22
CA ASP A 6 11.90 10.38 -12.92
C ASP A 6 10.50 10.41 -12.27
N PHE A 7 10.22 11.48 -11.52
CA PHE A 7 9.08 11.62 -10.60
C PHE A 7 7.70 11.41 -11.26
N LYS A 8 7.58 11.61 -12.58
CA LYS A 8 6.34 11.34 -13.33
C LYS A 8 6.12 9.84 -13.56
N LYS A 9 7.17 9.04 -13.70
CA LYS A 9 7.08 7.57 -13.81
C LYS A 9 6.74 6.95 -12.45
N ILE A 10 7.33 7.45 -11.36
CA ILE A 10 7.00 7.01 -9.99
C ILE A 10 5.52 7.20 -9.69
N LYS A 11 4.91 8.33 -10.05
CA LYS A 11 3.48 8.59 -9.79
C LYS A 11 2.56 7.60 -10.51
N ARG A 12 2.90 7.26 -11.76
CA ARG A 12 2.16 6.25 -12.54
C ARG A 12 2.32 4.87 -11.92
N VAL A 13 3.56 4.49 -11.58
CA VAL A 13 3.87 3.20 -10.95
C VAL A 13 3.20 3.08 -9.58
N LEU A 14 3.22 4.12 -8.75
CA LEU A 14 2.56 4.14 -7.44
C LEU A 14 1.06 3.88 -7.54
N ASN A 15 0.36 4.54 -8.47
CA ASN A 15 -1.07 4.30 -8.68
C ASN A 15 -1.33 2.83 -9.08
N TRP A 16 -0.51 2.27 -9.98
CA TRP A 16 -0.62 0.86 -10.36
C TRP A 16 -0.29 -0.09 -9.19
N THR A 17 0.70 0.23 -8.37
CA THR A 17 1.07 -0.56 -7.19
C THR A 17 -0.07 -0.57 -6.18
N VAL A 18 -0.70 0.57 -5.89
CA VAL A 18 -1.85 0.65 -4.99
C VAL A 18 -3.02 -0.20 -5.50
N ILE A 19 -3.34 -0.10 -6.79
CA ILE A 19 -4.40 -0.93 -7.41
C ILE A 19 -4.04 -2.42 -7.31
N ALA A 20 -2.80 -2.80 -7.62
CA ALA A 20 -2.35 -4.17 -7.50
C ALA A 20 -2.48 -4.70 -6.06
N PHE A 21 -2.15 -3.89 -5.06
CA PHE A 21 -2.30 -4.24 -3.65
C PHE A 21 -3.76 -4.39 -3.23
N ILE A 22 -4.65 -3.50 -3.69
CA ILE A 22 -6.09 -3.62 -3.45
C ILE A 22 -6.61 -4.95 -4.03
N VAL A 23 -6.21 -5.30 -5.25
CA VAL A 23 -6.60 -6.58 -5.88
C VAL A 23 -6.08 -7.77 -5.07
N ILE A 24 -4.84 -7.72 -4.60
CA ILE A 24 -4.26 -8.79 -3.76
C ILE A 24 -5.00 -8.91 -2.42
N LEU A 25 -5.40 -7.80 -1.81
CA LEU A 25 -6.16 -7.81 -0.55
C LEU A 25 -7.56 -8.39 -0.76
N ILE A 26 -8.24 -8.00 -1.85
CA ILE A 26 -9.53 -8.59 -2.24
C ILE A 26 -9.37 -10.09 -2.49
N TYR A 27 -8.33 -10.50 -3.22
CA TYR A 27 -8.03 -11.92 -3.44
C TYR A 27 -7.80 -12.65 -2.10
N THR A 28 -7.07 -12.04 -1.17
CA THR A 28 -6.83 -12.61 0.16
C THR A 28 -8.14 -12.79 0.95
N LEU A 29 -9.10 -11.88 0.78
CA LEU A 29 -10.39 -11.98 1.47
C LEU A 29 -11.17 -13.23 1.03
N PHE A 30 -11.13 -13.58 -0.26
CA PHE A 30 -11.86 -14.73 -0.78
C PHE A 30 -11.09 -16.04 -0.70
N PHE A 31 -9.80 -16.01 -1.07
CA PHE A 31 -8.94 -17.19 -1.26
C PHE A 31 -7.83 -17.32 -0.21
N GLY A 32 -7.72 -16.37 0.72
CA GLY A 32 -6.75 -16.43 1.81
C GLY A 32 -7.11 -17.50 2.84
N ARG A 33 -6.08 -18.02 3.48
CA ARG A 33 -6.21 -19.01 4.55
C ARG A 33 -6.83 -18.38 5.79
N TYR A 34 -7.80 -19.09 6.36
CA TYR A 34 -8.42 -18.72 7.64
C TYR A 34 -7.49 -19.08 8.80
N VAL A 35 -6.97 -18.06 9.49
CA VAL A 35 -6.08 -18.20 10.65
C VAL A 35 -6.53 -17.21 11.72
N ASN A 36 -6.63 -17.62 12.98
CA ASN A 36 -7.03 -16.76 14.10
C ASN A 36 -8.33 -15.96 13.88
N GLY A 37 -9.32 -16.54 13.19
CA GLY A 37 -10.60 -15.89 12.95
C GLY A 37 -10.66 -14.96 11.74
N ALA A 38 -9.60 -14.85 10.92
CA ALA A 38 -9.57 -13.98 9.74
C ALA A 38 -8.90 -14.64 8.53
N ARG A 39 -9.32 -14.26 7.31
CA ARG A 39 -8.65 -14.64 6.05
C ARG A 39 -7.65 -13.55 5.66
N SER A 40 -6.40 -13.74 6.05
CA SER A 40 -5.35 -12.70 5.89
C SER A 40 -4.03 -13.23 5.33
N TRP A 41 -3.89 -14.54 5.14
CA TRP A 41 -2.64 -15.19 4.72
C TRP A 41 -2.79 -15.82 3.33
N ILE A 42 -1.81 -15.58 2.45
CA ILE A 42 -1.67 -16.29 1.18
C ILE A 42 -0.43 -17.19 1.27
N GLY A 43 -0.59 -18.51 1.08
CA GLY A 43 0.53 -19.44 1.08
C GLY A 43 0.12 -20.91 1.22
N ILE A 44 1.12 -21.79 1.21
CA ILE A 44 0.93 -23.25 1.25
C ILE A 44 1.63 -23.79 2.52
N GLY A 45 0.88 -24.47 3.39
CA GLY A 45 1.43 -25.10 4.61
C GLY A 45 1.77 -24.09 5.70
N SER A 46 2.96 -24.20 6.31
CA SER A 46 3.46 -23.27 7.34
C SER A 46 4.10 -21.99 6.76
N LEU A 47 4.37 -21.98 5.45
CA LEU A 47 4.90 -20.82 4.74
C LEU A 47 3.73 -20.03 4.16
N GLY A 48 3.50 -18.85 4.73
CA GLY A 48 2.53 -17.90 4.25
C GLY A 48 3.10 -16.50 4.24
N ILE A 49 2.65 -15.70 3.29
CA ILE A 49 2.90 -14.27 3.25
C ILE A 49 1.60 -13.59 3.66
N GLN A 50 1.70 -12.60 4.54
CA GLN A 50 0.57 -11.74 4.88
C GLN A 50 0.64 -10.47 4.02
N PRO A 51 -0.19 -10.35 2.97
CA PRO A 51 -0.09 -9.21 2.05
C PRO A 51 -0.35 -7.86 2.72
N ALA A 52 -1.11 -7.87 3.83
CA ALA A 52 -1.38 -6.69 4.64
C ALA A 52 -0.11 -6.11 5.30
N GLU A 53 0.92 -6.90 5.56
CA GLU A 53 2.19 -6.38 6.10
C GLU A 53 2.95 -5.57 5.05
N PHE A 54 3.03 -6.08 3.82
CA PHE A 54 3.62 -5.37 2.68
C PHE A 54 2.83 -4.10 2.33
N ALA A 55 1.50 -4.17 2.43
CA ALA A 55 0.63 -3.01 2.20
C ALA A 55 0.94 -1.86 3.17
N LYS A 56 1.16 -2.13 4.47
CA LYS A 56 1.50 -1.10 5.46
C LYS A 56 2.81 -0.39 5.12
N THR A 57 3.86 -1.14 4.77
CA THR A 57 5.15 -0.54 4.44
C THR A 57 5.07 0.36 3.21
N LEU A 58 4.41 -0.11 2.15
CA LEU A 58 4.19 0.69 0.95
C LEU A 58 3.32 1.91 1.21
N TYR A 59 2.31 1.77 2.06
CA TYR A 59 1.44 2.87 2.46
C TYR A 59 2.23 3.95 3.22
N ILE A 60 3.09 3.58 4.18
CA ILE A 60 3.94 4.55 4.90
C ILE A 60 4.84 5.31 3.94
N LEU A 61 5.45 4.61 2.98
CA LEU A 61 6.28 5.25 1.95
C LEU A 61 5.46 6.21 1.09
N PHE A 62 4.32 5.76 0.57
CA PHE A 62 3.39 6.60 -0.20
C PHE A 62 2.93 7.83 0.59
N PHE A 63 2.59 7.64 1.85
CA PHE A 63 2.13 8.69 2.76
C PHE A 63 3.20 9.75 3.00
N ALA A 64 4.45 9.33 3.24
CA ALA A 64 5.59 10.24 3.36
C ALA A 64 5.79 11.07 2.10
N PHE A 65 5.75 10.44 0.92
CA PHE A 65 5.84 11.15 -0.37
C PHE A 65 4.66 12.09 -0.62
N TYR A 66 3.44 11.71 -0.22
CA TYR A 66 2.26 12.54 -0.39
C TYR A 66 2.33 13.81 0.48
N LEU A 67 2.78 13.68 1.72
CA LEU A 67 2.96 14.81 2.64
C LEU A 67 4.03 15.79 2.14
N GLU A 68 5.17 15.28 1.65
CA GLU A 68 6.23 16.09 1.02
C GLU A 68 5.69 16.84 -0.21
N LYS A 69 4.98 16.14 -1.10
CA LYS A 69 4.46 16.72 -2.33
C LYS A 69 3.51 17.89 -2.10
N THR A 70 2.77 17.82 -1.01
CA THR A 70 1.63 18.72 -0.80
C THR A 70 2.03 19.93 0.03
N GLU A 71 3.32 20.15 0.35
CA GLU A 71 3.92 21.12 1.30
C GLU A 71 3.41 22.58 1.27
N ASN A 72 2.69 23.01 0.24
CA ASN A 72 2.02 24.32 0.14
C ASN A 72 0.46 24.29 0.21
N THR A 73 -0.14 23.59 1.17
CA THR A 73 -1.59 23.36 1.30
C THR A 73 -1.94 23.16 2.78
N GLU A 74 -3.16 23.47 3.18
CA GLU A 74 -3.60 23.35 4.58
C GLU A 74 -3.23 21.98 5.21
N PRO A 75 -2.45 21.94 6.32
CA PRO A 75 -1.97 20.70 6.93
C PRO A 75 -3.09 19.71 7.27
N LEU A 76 -4.25 20.22 7.72
CA LEU A 76 -5.42 19.42 8.05
C LEU A 76 -6.04 18.75 6.82
N LYS A 77 -6.17 19.47 5.69
CA LYS A 77 -6.70 18.90 4.45
C LYS A 77 -5.82 17.78 3.94
N ARG A 78 -4.50 17.94 4.03
CA ARG A 78 -3.56 16.88 3.63
C ARG A 78 -3.70 15.63 4.46
N PHE A 79 -3.74 15.80 5.79
CA PHE A 79 -3.81 14.68 6.70
C PHE A 79 -5.08 13.86 6.46
N VAL A 80 -6.22 14.54 6.27
CA VAL A 80 -7.49 13.89 5.93
C VAL A 80 -7.41 13.17 4.59
N ILE A 81 -6.97 13.83 3.51
CA ILE A 81 -6.89 13.21 2.18
C ILE A 81 -5.86 12.07 2.13
N SER A 82 -4.83 12.11 2.97
CA SER A 82 -3.82 11.07 3.03
C SER A 82 -4.27 9.83 3.82
N ILE A 83 -5.33 9.94 4.63
CA ILE A 83 -5.91 8.85 5.41
C ILE A 83 -7.03 8.11 4.64
N PHE A 84 -7.74 8.82 3.77
CA PHE A 84 -8.83 8.32 2.95
C PHE A 84 -8.37 7.95 1.53
#